data_AF-A0A933JXW0-F1
#
_entry.id   AF-A0A933JXW0-F1
#
_cell.length_a   1.000
_cell.length_b   1.000
_cell.length_c   1.000
_cell.angle_alpha   90.00
_cell.angle_beta   90.00
_cell.angle_gamma   90.00
#
_symmetry.space_group_name_H-M   'P 1'
#
loop_
_entity.id
_entity.type
_entity.pdbx_description
1 polymer ?
#
loop_
_entity_poly.entity_id
_entity_poly.type
_entity_poly.pdbx_seq_one_letter_code
_entity_poly.pdbx_strand_id
1 'polypeptide(L)'
;MNSQSIALPLPRIQVPAYEPKTVLMDVRPHVHRRESYLVHEVRIKVIALFQLLSITNVPSGILRIVSGLTSNDLSSTISGILTLAFGVVLVWSGLLLWRLERRGAMMASILSTLSLLVFPLGTVVGAYILWVFHSKKGRVVLSPEYQKVVELTPHLSSTRPAVIRVAAFLGFFGTLALIGLAAMLRA
;
A
#
# COMPACT_ATOMS: atom_id res chain seq x y z
N MET A 1 -50.58 -28.16 53.91
CA MET A 1 -49.37 -28.68 53.23
C MET A 1 -48.41 -27.52 53.07
N ASN A 2 -47.31 -27.53 53.84
CA ASN A 2 -46.42 -26.38 54.02
C ASN A 2 -45.12 -26.65 53.27
N SER A 3 -44.93 -26.02 52.11
CA SER A 3 -43.75 -26.21 51.25
C SER A 3 -42.64 -25.25 51.65
N GLN A 4 -41.78 -25.67 52.57
CA GLN A 4 -40.53 -24.95 52.87
C GLN A 4 -39.48 -25.31 51.81
N SER A 5 -39.24 -24.38 50.89
CA SER A 5 -38.13 -24.44 49.94
C SER A 5 -36.81 -24.10 50.65
N ILE A 6 -35.96 -25.10 50.83
CA ILE A 6 -34.61 -24.97 51.40
C ILE A 6 -33.71 -24.33 50.33
N ALA A 7 -33.41 -23.04 50.47
CA ALA A 7 -32.43 -22.36 49.63
C ALA A 7 -31.01 -22.74 50.12
N LEU A 8 -30.33 -23.59 49.35
CA LEU A 8 -28.92 -23.91 49.60
C LEU A 8 -28.04 -22.69 49.24
N PRO A 9 -27.17 -22.23 50.15
CA PRO A 9 -26.24 -21.15 49.85
C PRO A 9 -25.20 -21.65 48.84
N LEU A 10 -25.14 -21.00 47.67
CA LEU A 10 -24.12 -21.31 46.67
C LEU A 10 -22.72 -21.02 47.25
N PRO A 11 -21.75 -21.91 47.03
CA PRO A 11 -20.39 -21.69 47.46
C PRO A 11 -19.86 -20.40 46.81
N ARG A 12 -19.38 -19.48 47.66
CA ARG A 12 -18.78 -18.24 47.21
C ARG A 12 -17.44 -18.59 46.56
N ILE A 13 -17.44 -18.80 45.24
CA ILE A 13 -16.22 -19.00 44.46
C ILE A 13 -15.41 -17.72 44.62
N GLN A 14 -14.38 -17.75 45.47
CA GLN A 14 -13.35 -16.71 45.50
C GLN A 14 -12.59 -16.85 44.19
N VAL A 15 -12.99 -16.07 43.19
CA VAL A 15 -12.19 -15.90 41.99
C VAL A 15 -10.91 -15.22 42.47
N PRO A 16 -9.73 -15.88 42.39
CA PRO A 16 -8.49 -15.24 42.79
C PRO A 16 -8.39 -13.94 42.00
N ALA A 17 -8.11 -12.84 42.70
CA ALA A 17 -7.90 -11.55 42.06
C ALA A 17 -6.88 -11.77 40.95
N TYR A 18 -7.31 -11.56 39.70
CA TYR A 18 -6.42 -11.58 38.56
C TYR A 18 -5.47 -10.40 38.76
N GLU A 19 -4.35 -10.62 39.43
CA GLU A 19 -3.23 -9.69 39.42
C GLU A 19 -2.67 -9.72 37.99
N PRO A 20 -2.85 -8.65 37.19
CA PRO A 20 -2.26 -8.62 35.86
C PRO A 20 -0.75 -8.62 36.05
N LYS A 21 -0.12 -9.78 35.86
CA LYS A 21 1.33 -9.99 36.02
C LYS A 21 2.18 -9.33 34.93
N THR A 22 1.62 -8.36 34.23
CA THR A 22 2.31 -7.51 33.28
C THR A 22 1.97 -6.08 33.64
N VAL A 23 2.99 -5.27 33.86
CA VAL A 23 2.92 -3.82 33.66
C VAL A 23 2.15 -3.63 32.36
N LEU A 24 0.88 -3.20 32.46
CA LEU A 24 0.04 -2.89 31.31
C LEU A 24 0.78 -1.80 30.54
N MET A 25 1.57 -2.19 29.53
CA MET A 25 2.14 -1.25 28.58
C MET A 25 0.92 -0.52 28.02
N ASP A 26 0.71 0.72 28.45
CA ASP A 26 -0.49 1.45 28.08
C ASP A 26 -0.46 1.64 26.57
N VAL A 27 -1.20 0.81 25.85
CA VAL A 27 -1.23 0.80 24.38
C VAL A 27 -2.08 1.98 23.87
N ARG A 28 -2.89 2.61 24.73
CA ARG A 28 -3.78 3.73 24.38
C ARG A 28 -3.06 4.90 23.70
N PRO A 29 -1.90 5.40 24.18
CA PRO A 29 -1.13 6.42 23.47
C PRO A 29 -0.69 6.00 22.06
N HIS A 30 -0.36 4.73 21.84
CA HIS A 30 0.04 4.21 20.53
C HIS A 30 -1.16 4.09 19.57
N VAL A 31 -2.33 3.70 20.08
CA VAL A 31 -3.61 3.65 19.35
C VAL A 31 -4.00 5.05 18.86
N HIS A 32 -4.06 6.03 19.78
CA HIS A 32 -4.46 7.40 19.44
C HIS A 32 -3.49 8.05 18.44
N ARG A 33 -2.18 7.77 18.60
CA ARG A 33 -1.16 8.21 17.64
C ARG A 33 -1.45 7.61 16.26
N ARG A 34 -1.74 6.31 16.15
CA ARG A 34 -1.99 5.67 14.85
C ARG A 34 -3.27 6.16 14.18
N GLU A 35 -4.36 6.30 14.93
CA GLU A 35 -5.65 6.80 14.41
C GLU A 35 -5.49 8.16 13.71
N SER A 36 -4.65 9.04 14.29
CA SER A 36 -4.36 10.37 13.75
C SER A 36 -3.64 10.36 12.39
N TYR A 37 -2.94 9.28 12.05
CA TYR A 37 -2.17 9.13 10.80
C TYR A 37 -2.72 8.05 9.86
N LEU A 38 -3.75 7.32 10.26
CA LEU A 38 -4.29 6.17 9.53
C LEU A 38 -4.74 6.54 8.11
N VAL A 39 -5.37 7.71 7.92
CA VAL A 39 -5.77 8.21 6.59
C VAL A 39 -4.55 8.40 5.69
N HIS A 40 -3.44 8.87 6.23
CA HIS A 40 -2.22 9.12 5.46
C HIS A 40 -1.47 7.83 5.15
N GLU A 41 -1.49 6.86 6.07
CA GLU A 41 -1.02 5.49 5.85
C GLU A 41 -1.78 4.83 4.68
N VAL A 42 -3.12 4.96 4.65
CA VAL A 42 -3.95 4.47 3.54
C VAL A 42 -3.56 5.10 2.21
N ARG A 43 -3.34 6.42 2.17
CA ARG A 43 -2.93 7.13 0.94
C ARG A 43 -1.61 6.59 0.40
N ILE A 44 -0.63 6.35 1.27
CA ILE A 44 0.66 5.76 0.90
C ILE A 44 0.47 4.34 0.37
N LYS A 45 -0.37 3.51 1.00
CA LYS A 45 -0.67 2.15 0.53
C LYS A 45 -1.42 2.13 -0.79
N VAL A 46 -2.30 3.10 -1.07
CA VAL A 46 -2.96 3.24 -2.37
C VAL A 46 -1.93 3.60 -3.46
N ILE A 47 -0.99 4.50 -3.18
CA ILE A 47 0.12 4.81 -4.11
C ILE A 47 0.98 3.56 -4.34
N ALA A 48 1.31 2.82 -3.29
CA ALA A 48 2.03 1.55 -3.37
C ALA A 48 1.30 0.55 -4.27
N LEU A 49 -0.02 0.41 -4.11
CA LEU A 49 -0.87 -0.45 -4.93
C LEU A 49 -0.82 -0.06 -6.41
N PHE A 50 -0.94 1.23 -6.72
CA PHE A 50 -0.83 1.71 -8.11
C PHE A 50 0.53 1.35 -8.73
N GLN A 51 1.62 1.45 -7.96
CA GLN A 51 2.94 1.02 -8.44
C GLN A 51 3.01 -0.51 -8.63
N LEU A 52 2.40 -1.30 -7.75
CA LEU A 52 2.32 -2.76 -7.87
C LEU A 52 1.52 -3.21 -9.10
N LEU A 53 0.50 -2.47 -9.54
CA LEU A 53 -0.22 -2.77 -10.78
C LEU A 53 0.67 -2.73 -12.04
N SER A 54 1.83 -2.09 -11.94
CA SER A 54 2.86 -2.08 -12.99
C SER A 54 3.53 -3.44 -13.18
N ILE A 55 3.18 -4.47 -12.39
CA ILE A 55 3.57 -5.85 -12.63
C ILE A 55 3.18 -6.33 -14.04
N THR A 56 2.13 -5.75 -14.61
CA THR A 56 1.70 -5.99 -16.00
C THR A 56 2.73 -5.56 -17.05
N ASN A 57 3.62 -4.61 -16.72
CA ASN A 57 4.70 -4.19 -17.63
C ASN A 57 5.82 -5.23 -17.74
N VAL A 58 5.98 -6.11 -16.74
CA VAL A 58 7.02 -7.15 -16.75
C VAL A 58 6.80 -8.15 -17.90
N PRO A 59 5.66 -8.85 -18.02
CA PRO A 59 5.42 -9.74 -19.16
C PRO A 59 5.36 -8.97 -20.48
N SER A 60 4.83 -7.74 -20.49
CA SER A 60 4.82 -6.89 -21.70
C SER A 60 6.23 -6.58 -22.21
N GLY A 61 7.16 -6.22 -21.32
CA GLY A 61 8.56 -5.97 -21.65
C GLY A 61 9.24 -7.23 -22.20
N ILE A 62 9.03 -8.38 -21.56
CA ILE A 62 9.57 -9.67 -22.03
C ILE A 62 9.05 -9.99 -23.43
N LEU A 63 7.74 -9.89 -23.67
CA LEU A 63 7.14 -10.15 -24.98
C LEU A 63 7.69 -9.23 -26.07
N ARG A 64 7.92 -7.94 -25.77
CA ARG A 64 8.53 -6.99 -26.71
C ARG A 64 9.98 -7.30 -27.05
N ILE A 65 10.75 -7.75 -26.07
CA ILE A 65 12.14 -8.20 -26.29
C ILE A 65 12.11 -9.43 -27.21
N VAL A 66 11.31 -10.44 -26.89
CA VAL A 66 11.18 -11.65 -27.71
C VAL A 66 10.76 -11.29 -29.14
N SER A 67 9.72 -10.48 -29.29
CA SER A 67 9.25 -10.01 -30.60
C SER A 67 10.33 -9.27 -31.37
N GLY A 68 11.06 -8.36 -30.73
CA GLY A 68 12.12 -7.58 -31.36
C GLY A 68 13.30 -8.43 -31.81
N LEU A 69 13.67 -9.44 -31.01
CA LEU A 69 14.71 -10.41 -31.39
C LEU A 69 14.27 -11.30 -32.56
N THR A 70 13.01 -11.76 -32.58
CA THR A 70 12.49 -12.57 -33.68
C THR A 70 12.38 -11.80 -35.00
N SER A 71 12.01 -10.51 -34.94
CA SER A 71 11.88 -9.66 -36.13
C SER A 71 13.16 -8.91 -36.51
N ASN A 72 14.27 -9.07 -35.76
CA ASN A 72 15.48 -8.24 -35.85
C ASN A 72 15.19 -6.72 -35.75
N ASP A 73 14.13 -6.33 -35.04
CA ASP A 73 13.80 -4.93 -34.78
C ASP A 73 14.47 -4.45 -33.49
N LEU A 74 15.52 -3.66 -33.66
CA LEU A 74 16.26 -3.04 -32.57
C LEU A 74 15.37 -2.10 -31.72
N SER A 75 14.42 -1.40 -32.35
CA SER A 75 13.54 -0.45 -31.67
C SER A 75 12.60 -1.18 -30.70
N SER A 76 11.94 -2.25 -31.16
CA SER A 76 11.13 -3.11 -30.29
C SER A 76 11.97 -3.69 -29.14
N THR A 77 13.19 -4.15 -29.42
CA THR A 77 14.08 -4.73 -28.41
C THR A 77 14.44 -3.72 -27.32
N ILE A 78 14.91 -2.53 -27.70
CA ILE A 78 15.26 -1.44 -26.75
C ILE A 78 14.01 -1.04 -25.95
N SER A 79 12.87 -0.87 -26.62
CA SER A 79 11.62 -0.49 -25.94
C SER A 79 11.18 -1.55 -24.92
N GLY A 80 11.39 -2.84 -25.23
CA GLY A 80 11.10 -3.95 -24.34
C GLY A 80 12.00 -3.95 -23.10
N ILE A 81 13.31 -3.70 -23.27
CA ILE A 81 14.26 -3.58 -22.15
C ILE A 81 13.86 -2.43 -21.22
N LEU A 82 13.57 -1.25 -21.78
CA LEU A 82 13.14 -0.09 -20.99
C LEU A 82 11.82 -0.36 -20.26
N THR A 83 10.84 -0.96 -20.94
CA THR A 83 9.55 -1.32 -20.34
C THR A 83 9.73 -2.30 -19.18
N LEU A 84 10.58 -3.32 -19.36
CA LEU A 84 10.88 -4.32 -18.34
C LEU A 84 11.57 -3.70 -17.13
N ALA A 85 12.64 -2.91 -17.36
CA ALA A 85 13.37 -2.24 -16.29
C ALA A 85 12.46 -1.31 -15.48
N PHE A 86 11.62 -0.54 -16.16
CA PHE A 86 10.66 0.36 -15.51
C PHE A 86 9.61 -0.41 -14.70
N GLY A 87 9.09 -1.52 -15.24
CA GLY A 87 8.16 -2.40 -14.54
C GLY A 87 8.75 -2.97 -13.25
N VAL A 88 9.99 -3.46 -13.30
CA VAL A 88 10.69 -4.01 -12.13
C VAL A 88 10.91 -2.93 -11.06
N VAL A 89 11.38 -1.74 -11.45
CA VAL A 89 11.60 -0.62 -10.51
C VAL A 89 10.29 -0.20 -9.84
N LEU A 90 9.19 -0.11 -10.58
CA LEU A 90 7.88 0.26 -10.04
C LEU A 90 7.34 -0.80 -9.08
N VAL A 91 7.40 -2.08 -9.44
CA VAL A 91 6.97 -3.17 -8.54
C VAL A 91 7.81 -3.17 -7.27
N TRP A 92 9.13 -3.04 -7.39
CA TRP A 92 10.03 -2.99 -6.24
C TRP A 92 9.74 -1.80 -5.32
N SER A 93 9.57 -0.61 -5.90
CA SER A 93 9.18 0.61 -5.17
C SER A 93 7.82 0.44 -4.48
N GLY A 94 6.84 -0.16 -5.16
CA GLY A 94 5.53 -0.47 -4.62
C GLY A 94 5.60 -1.42 -3.42
N LEU A 95 6.42 -2.47 -3.49
CA LEU A 95 6.63 -3.41 -2.37
C LEU A 95 7.26 -2.72 -1.15
N LEU A 96 8.26 -1.87 -1.36
CA LEU A 96 8.90 -1.10 -0.29
C LEU A 96 7.91 -0.11 0.35
N LEU A 97 7.11 0.58 -0.46
CA LEU A 97 6.07 1.50 0.04
C LEU A 97 4.94 0.76 0.77
N TRP A 98 4.60 -0.45 0.36
CA TRP A 98 3.62 -1.28 1.05
C TRP A 98 4.04 -1.59 2.48
N ARG A 99 5.36 -1.75 2.68
CA ARG A 99 6.01 -1.90 3.99
C ARG A 99 6.26 -0.58 4.71
N LEU A 100 5.78 0.55 4.17
CA LEU A 100 6.00 1.90 4.68
C LEU A 100 7.49 2.25 4.84
N GLU A 101 8.36 1.69 4.00
CA GLU A 101 9.79 1.97 4.07
C GLU A 101 10.14 3.30 3.39
N ARG A 102 11.00 4.08 4.05
CA ARG A 102 11.51 5.36 3.51
C ARG A 102 12.24 5.21 2.17
N ARG A 103 12.86 4.04 1.94
CA ARG A 103 13.53 3.72 0.66
C ARG A 103 12.55 3.71 -0.51
N GLY A 104 11.37 3.10 -0.32
CA GLY A 104 10.31 3.09 -1.33
C GLY A 104 9.82 4.50 -1.64
N ALA A 105 9.65 5.34 -0.61
CA ALA A 105 9.26 6.73 -0.80
C ALA A 105 10.28 7.55 -1.59
N MET A 106 11.58 7.32 -1.39
CA MET A 106 12.62 7.99 -2.17
C MET A 106 12.54 7.64 -3.67
N MET A 107 12.39 6.36 -3.99
CA MET A 107 12.23 5.90 -5.38
C MET A 107 10.96 6.47 -6.02
N ALA A 108 9.85 6.41 -5.30
CA ALA A 108 8.58 6.95 -5.76
C ALA A 108 8.61 8.47 -5.95
N SER A 109 9.35 9.22 -5.12
CA SER A 109 9.58 10.65 -5.31
C SER A 109 10.38 10.92 -6.59
N ILE A 110 11.46 10.17 -6.86
CA ILE A 110 12.25 10.33 -8.10
C ILE A 110 11.36 10.10 -9.32
N LEU A 111 10.60 9.01 -9.31
CA LEU A 111 9.67 8.67 -10.40
C LEU A 111 8.57 9.73 -10.57
N SER A 112 8.07 10.30 -9.47
CA SER A 112 7.06 11.35 -9.49
C SER A 112 7.61 12.67 -10.03
N THR A 113 8.88 12.99 -9.77
CA THR A 113 9.55 14.14 -10.38
C THR A 113 9.65 13.97 -11.89
N LEU A 114 10.00 12.76 -12.36
CA LEU A 114 10.02 12.47 -13.80
C LEU A 114 8.62 12.56 -14.42
N SER A 115 7.58 12.14 -13.70
CA SER A 115 6.21 12.25 -14.21
C SER A 115 5.73 13.69 -14.36
N LEU A 116 6.35 14.66 -13.67
CA LEU A 116 6.02 16.08 -13.84
C LEU A 116 6.23 16.59 -15.27
N LEU A 117 7.17 15.99 -16.01
CA LEU A 117 7.44 16.29 -17.42
C LEU A 117 6.30 15.86 -18.34
N VAL A 118 5.43 14.96 -17.89
CA VAL A 118 4.29 14.43 -18.65
C VAL A 118 3.04 15.27 -18.34
N PHE A 119 2.83 16.35 -19.07
CA PHE A 119 1.70 17.26 -18.86
C PHE A 119 0.42 16.78 -19.58
N PRO A 120 -0.79 16.99 -19.02
CA PRO A 120 -1.09 17.54 -17.68
C PRO A 120 -1.20 16.48 -16.58
N LEU A 121 -1.53 15.24 -16.94
CA LEU A 121 -1.90 14.21 -15.97
C LEU A 121 -0.72 13.79 -15.09
N GLY A 122 0.48 13.63 -15.67
CA GLY A 122 1.68 13.27 -14.93
C GLY A 122 2.15 14.37 -13.97
N THR A 123 1.91 15.63 -14.30
CA THR A 123 2.16 16.78 -13.42
C THR A 123 1.27 16.75 -12.19
N VAL A 124 -0.05 16.58 -12.37
CA VAL A 124 -0.99 16.53 -11.23
C VAL A 124 -0.71 15.34 -10.33
N VAL A 125 -0.53 14.15 -10.91
CA VAL A 125 -0.27 12.92 -10.16
C VAL A 125 1.09 12.98 -9.47
N GLY A 126 2.14 13.40 -10.19
CA GLY A 126 3.50 13.53 -9.65
C GLY A 126 3.57 14.52 -8.50
N ALA A 127 2.97 15.71 -8.66
CA ALA A 127 2.92 16.73 -7.62
C ALA A 127 2.16 16.22 -6.37
N TYR A 128 1.05 15.51 -6.57
CA TYR A 128 0.31 14.91 -5.46
C TYR A 128 1.14 13.87 -4.70
N ILE A 129 1.81 12.95 -5.39
CA ILE A 129 2.63 11.91 -4.76
C ILE A 129 3.80 12.54 -3.98
N LEU A 130 4.50 13.51 -4.58
CA LEU A 130 5.55 14.28 -3.93
C LEU A 130 5.03 14.96 -2.66
N TRP A 131 3.86 15.60 -2.72
CA TRP A 131 3.23 16.22 -1.56
C TRP A 131 2.90 15.21 -0.46
N VAL A 132 2.34 14.03 -0.80
CA VAL A 132 2.00 12.99 0.19
C VAL A 132 3.24 12.57 0.98
N PHE A 133 4.36 12.29 0.32
CA PHE A 133 5.58 11.82 0.98
C PHE A 133 6.35 12.92 1.70
N HIS A 134 6.43 14.12 1.14
CA HIS A 134 7.21 15.23 1.71
C HIS A 134 6.44 16.05 2.76
N SER A 135 5.13 15.85 2.90
CA SER A 135 4.35 16.45 3.98
C SER A 135 4.84 16.02 5.37
N LYS A 136 4.59 16.86 6.40
CA LYS A 136 4.90 16.52 7.80
C LYS A 136 4.33 15.16 8.21
N LYS A 137 3.08 14.87 7.81
CA LYS A 137 2.40 13.60 8.10
C LYS A 137 3.03 12.42 7.36
N GLY A 138 3.41 12.59 6.09
CA GLY A 138 4.08 11.55 5.30
C GLY A 138 5.40 11.12 5.91
N ARG A 139 6.23 12.09 6.32
CA ARG A 139 7.52 11.80 6.97
C ARG A 139 7.36 11.07 8.31
N VAL A 140 6.29 11.35 9.05
CA VAL A 140 5.98 10.62 10.30
C VAL A 140 5.58 9.18 10.00
N VAL A 141 4.69 8.95 9.03
CA VAL A 141 4.23 7.59 8.68
C VAL A 141 5.37 6.71 8.13
N LEU A 142 6.32 7.31 7.41
CA LEU A 142 7.48 6.63 6.86
C LEU A 142 8.66 6.50 7.86
N SER A 143 8.46 6.91 9.11
CA SER A 143 9.52 6.84 10.13
C SER A 143 9.60 5.42 10.74
N PRO A 144 10.80 4.97 11.15
CA PRO A 144 10.95 3.70 11.86
C PRO A 144 10.16 3.64 13.18
N GLU A 145 9.97 4.79 13.83
CA GLU A 145 9.18 4.88 15.07
C GLU A 145 7.70 4.58 14.83
N TYR A 146 7.14 5.04 13.70
CA TYR A 146 5.77 4.76 13.34
C TYR A 146 5.58 3.29 12.96
N GLN A 147 6.56 2.66 12.31
CA GLN A 147 6.52 1.21 12.01
C GLN A 147 6.38 0.37 13.29
N LYS A 148 7.11 0.72 14.36
CA LYS A 148 6.94 0.08 15.68
C LYS A 148 5.51 0.25 16.22
N VAL A 149 4.90 1.42 16.04
CA VAL A 149 3.50 1.66 16.43
C VAL A 149 2.54 0.77 15.65
N VAL A 150 2.79 0.55 14.35
CA VAL A 150 1.99 -0.36 13.51
C VAL A 150 2.11 -1.81 13.99
N GLU A 151 3.32 -2.26 14.32
CA GLU A 151 3.59 -3.61 14.85
C GLU A 151 2.91 -3.86 16.21
N LEU A 152 2.88 -2.84 17.08
CA LEU A 152 2.22 -2.91 18.39
C LEU A 152 0.69 -2.82 18.32
N THR A 153 0.13 -2.40 17.18
CA THR A 153 -1.32 -2.19 17.03
C THR A 153 -1.94 -2.98 15.87
N PRO A 154 -1.71 -4.30 15.73
CA PRO A 154 -2.16 -5.06 14.57
C PRO A 154 -3.69 -5.07 14.39
N HIS A 155 -4.44 -4.90 15.47
CA HIS A 155 -5.91 -4.82 15.49
C HIS A 155 -6.47 -3.57 14.77
N LEU A 156 -5.70 -2.48 14.71
CA LEU A 156 -6.03 -1.32 13.89
C LEU A 156 -5.68 -1.64 12.43
N SER A 157 -6.61 -2.28 11.73
CA SER A 157 -6.51 -2.45 10.29
C SER A 157 -6.53 -1.08 9.62
N SER A 158 -5.36 -0.63 9.19
CA SER A 158 -5.20 0.50 8.28
C SER A 158 -5.96 0.28 6.95
N THR A 159 -6.22 -0.97 6.59
CA THR A 159 -6.90 -1.35 5.37
C THR A 159 -8.39 -0.99 5.46
N ARG A 160 -8.83 0.04 4.73
CA ARG A 160 -10.21 0.10 4.25
C ARG A 160 -10.28 -0.75 2.97
N PRO A 161 -10.68 -2.02 3.05
CA PRO A 161 -10.57 -2.95 1.91
C PRO A 161 -11.34 -2.46 0.69
N ALA A 162 -12.39 -1.66 0.88
CA ALA A 162 -13.14 -1.04 -0.21
C ALA A 162 -12.30 -0.07 -1.05
N VAL A 163 -11.52 0.83 -0.43
CA VAL A 163 -10.71 1.82 -1.15
C VAL A 163 -9.64 1.14 -1.98
N ILE A 164 -8.99 0.12 -1.42
CA ILE A 164 -7.96 -0.65 -2.12
C ILE A 164 -8.57 -1.47 -3.25
N ARG A 165 -9.74 -2.11 -3.04
CA ARG A 165 -10.44 -2.84 -4.12
C ARG A 165 -10.83 -1.91 -5.26
N VAL A 166 -11.39 -0.75 -4.95
CA VAL A 166 -11.80 0.24 -5.96
C VAL A 166 -10.57 0.77 -6.69
N ALA A 167 -9.48 1.11 -5.99
CA ALA A 167 -8.24 1.57 -6.61
C ALA A 167 -7.60 0.48 -7.50
N ALA A 168 -7.59 -0.78 -7.05
CA ALA A 168 -7.11 -1.91 -7.85
C ALA A 168 -7.97 -2.10 -9.11
N PHE A 169 -9.30 -2.04 -8.97
CA PHE A 169 -10.24 -2.18 -10.07
C PHE A 169 -10.08 -1.05 -11.10
N LEU A 170 -10.11 0.21 -10.65
CA LEU A 170 -9.89 1.37 -11.53
C LEU A 170 -8.52 1.34 -12.19
N GLY A 171 -7.47 0.97 -11.45
CA GLY A 171 -6.13 0.88 -11.99
C GLY A 171 -6.02 -0.22 -13.05
N PHE A 172 -6.57 -1.41 -12.78
CA PHE A 172 -6.54 -2.54 -13.71
C PHE A 172 -7.37 -2.29 -14.98
N PHE A 173 -8.60 -1.82 -14.84
CA PHE A 173 -9.44 -1.50 -16.01
C PHE A 173 -8.91 -0.29 -16.77
N GLY A 174 -8.33 0.69 -16.05
CA GLY A 174 -7.68 1.84 -16.66
C GLY A 174 -6.49 1.43 -17.53
N THR A 175 -5.62 0.53 -17.06
CA THR A 175 -4.49 0.05 -17.88
C THR A 175 -4.96 -0.74 -19.10
N LEU A 176 -5.97 -1.61 -18.95
CA LEU A 176 -6.54 -2.35 -20.08
C LEU A 176 -7.15 -1.42 -21.13
N ALA A 177 -7.90 -0.40 -20.72
CA ALA A 177 -8.50 0.57 -21.63
C ALA A 177 -7.42 1.34 -22.42
N LEU A 178 -6.33 1.74 -21.77
CA LEU A 178 -5.21 2.42 -22.43
C LEU A 178 -4.50 1.51 -23.44
N ILE A 179 -4.29 0.23 -23.11
CA ILE A 179 -3.71 -0.74 -24.03
C ILE A 179 -4.62 -0.95 -25.25
N GLY A 180 -5.92 -1.12 -25.03
CA GLY A 180 -6.90 -1.26 -26.10
C GLY A 180 -6.95 -0.05 -27.04
N LEU A 181 -6.95 1.17 -26.47
CA LEU A 181 -6.90 2.40 -27.25
C LEU A 181 -5.61 2.51 -28.08
N ALA A 182 -4.45 2.20 -27.48
CA ALA A 182 -3.17 2.23 -28.17
C ALA A 182 -3.10 1.19 -29.30
N ALA A 183 -3.74 0.03 -29.14
CA ALA A 183 -3.86 -0.97 -30.20
C ALA A 183 -4.77 -0.48 -31.33
N MET A 184 -5.90 0.16 -31.01
CA MET A 184 -6.83 0.72 -32.00
C MET A 184 -6.21 1.84 -32.84
N LEU A 185 -5.39 2.71 -32.23
CA LEU A 185 -4.69 3.79 -32.96
C LEU A 185 -3.57 3.29 -33.89
N ARG A 186 -3.14 2.03 -33.73
CA ARG A 186 -2.09 1.41 -34.55
C ARG A 186 -2.65 0.54 -35.68
N ALA A 187 -3.93 0.18 -35.64
CA ALA A 187 -4.63 -0.58 -36.67
C ALA A 187 -5.15 0.36 -37.77
#